data_AF-A0AAV5NS46-F1
#
_entry.id   AF-A0AAV5NS46-F1
#
_cell.length_a   1.000
_cell.length_b   1.000
_cell.length_c   1.000
_cell.angle_alpha   90.00
_cell.angle_beta   90.00
_cell.angle_gamma   90.00
#
_symmetry.space_group_name_H-M   'P 1'
#
loop_
_entity.id
_entity.type
_entity.pdbx_description
1 polymer ?
#
loop_
_entity_poly.entity_id
_entity_poly.type
_entity_poly.pdbx_seq_one_letter_code
_entity_poly.pdbx_strand_id
1 'polypeptide(L)'
;MKNKLLIISWFTLILALSGCALQFIASYDNETLKQIEMIDREVDRLYMDLSFTPMEERHYRLFAKRYQEVLLQIRSLERRQKRREKNTESLKQTQTLLGFWIQDDATHKKNNTLSDFIISRRTSQYRRLFDALIEGELAKK
;
A
#
# COMPACT_ATOMS: atom_id res chain seq x y z
N MET A 1 19.66 -55.95 -0.77
CA MET A 1 18.93 -55.07 0.18
C MET A 1 19.55 -53.68 0.32
N LYS A 2 20.87 -53.54 0.46
CA LYS A 2 21.58 -52.23 0.56
C LYS A 2 21.28 -51.25 -0.58
N ASN A 3 21.22 -51.72 -1.84
CA ASN A 3 20.92 -50.84 -2.98
C ASN A 3 19.47 -50.31 -2.97
N LYS A 4 18.51 -51.07 -2.42
CA LYS A 4 17.13 -50.60 -2.27
C LYS A 4 17.03 -49.51 -1.18
N LEU A 5 17.81 -49.64 -0.10
CA LEU A 5 17.90 -48.63 0.95
C LEU A 5 18.53 -47.31 0.45
N LEU A 6 19.57 -47.41 -0.39
CA LEU A 6 20.21 -46.25 -1.02
C LEU A 6 19.26 -45.51 -1.97
N ILE A 7 18.47 -46.24 -2.77
CA ILE A 7 17.48 -45.64 -3.67
C ILE A 7 16.37 -44.94 -2.87
N ILE A 8 15.87 -45.54 -1.80
CA ILE A 8 14.86 -44.92 -0.91
C ILE A 8 15.42 -43.66 -0.26
N SER A 9 16.67 -43.70 0.22
CA SER A 9 17.36 -42.55 0.82
C SER A 9 17.59 -41.40 -0.17
N TRP A 10 17.82 -41.71 -1.45
CA TRP A 10 17.96 -40.71 -2.50
C TRP A 10 16.60 -40.09 -2.85
N PHE A 11 15.54 -40.90 -2.90
CA PHE A 11 14.20 -40.42 -3.20
C PHE A 11 13.66 -39.48 -2.10
N THR A 12 13.94 -39.78 -0.83
CA THR A 12 13.59 -38.88 0.29
C THR A 12 14.39 -37.58 0.27
N LEU A 13 15.65 -37.60 -0.16
CA LEU A 13 16.47 -36.38 -0.29
C LEU A 13 15.95 -35.45 -1.41
N ILE A 14 15.54 -36.00 -2.55
CA ILE A 14 14.96 -35.22 -3.66
C ILE A 14 13.61 -34.60 -3.25
N LEU A 15 12.77 -35.36 -2.55
CA LEU A 15 11.49 -34.85 -2.03
C LEU A 15 11.72 -33.76 -0.97
N ALA A 16 12.73 -33.89 -0.11
CA ALA A 16 13.09 -32.86 0.88
C ALA A 16 13.57 -31.55 0.22
N LEU A 17 14.17 -31.61 -0.98
CA LEU A 17 14.63 -30.41 -1.72
C LEU A 17 13.49 -29.71 -2.49
N SER A 18 12.38 -30.40 -2.78
CA SER A 18 11.21 -29.81 -3.46
C SER A 18 10.30 -28.96 -2.55
N GLY A 19 10.57 -28.93 -1.24
CA GLY A 19 9.76 -28.23 -0.23
C GLY A 19 9.96 -26.70 -0.17
N CYS A 20 11.00 -26.16 -0.81
CA CYS A 20 11.09 -24.72 -1.02
C CYS A 20 10.21 -24.34 -2.20
N ALA A 21 8.91 -24.20 -1.97
CA ALA A 21 8.07 -23.40 -2.84
C ALA A 21 8.60 -21.97 -2.79
N LEU A 22 9.56 -21.66 -3.66
CA LEU A 22 10.00 -20.30 -3.94
C LEU A 22 8.76 -19.58 -4.46
N GLN A 23 8.04 -18.93 -3.55
CA GLN A 23 6.89 -18.13 -3.92
C GLN A 23 7.45 -16.93 -4.66
N PHE A 24 7.50 -17.04 -5.98
CA PHE A 24 7.93 -15.96 -6.85
C PHE A 24 7.07 -14.74 -6.53
N ILE A 25 7.66 -13.73 -5.90
CA ILE A 25 7.03 -12.42 -5.73
C ILE A 25 7.04 -11.75 -7.10
N ALA A 26 6.08 -10.85 -7.36
CA ALA A 26 6.10 -10.02 -8.56
C ALA A 26 7.49 -9.37 -8.76
N SER A 27 7.96 -9.26 -10.00
CA SER A 27 9.22 -8.56 -10.31
C SER A 27 9.10 -7.07 -10.02
N TYR A 28 10.16 -6.42 -9.53
CA TYR A 28 10.22 -4.97 -9.33
C TYR A 28 9.68 -4.15 -10.52
N ASP A 29 8.87 -3.12 -10.24
CA ASP A 29 8.31 -2.16 -11.19
C ASP A 29 8.59 -0.73 -10.72
N ASN A 30 9.53 -0.07 -11.39
CA ASN A 30 9.90 1.31 -11.10
C ASN A 30 8.73 2.29 -11.24
N GLU A 31 7.77 2.02 -12.13
CA GLU A 31 6.60 2.88 -12.32
C GLU A 31 5.60 2.70 -11.18
N THR A 32 5.53 1.52 -10.55
CA THR A 32 4.80 1.32 -9.30
C THR A 32 5.41 2.16 -8.19
N LEU A 33 6.74 2.11 -8.01
CA LEU A 33 7.43 2.89 -6.98
C LEU A 33 7.17 4.39 -7.12
N LYS A 34 7.41 4.96 -8.31
CA LYS A 34 7.15 6.38 -8.58
C LYS A 34 5.69 6.78 -8.31
N GLN A 35 4.76 5.90 -8.66
CA GLN A 35 3.34 6.14 -8.42
C GLN A 35 3.00 6.15 -6.93
N ILE A 36 3.60 5.25 -6.14
CA ILE A 36 3.44 5.23 -4.67
C ILE A 36 3.97 6.53 -4.07
N GLU A 37 5.20 6.92 -4.41
CA GLU A 37 5.83 8.16 -3.90
C GLU A 37 5.07 9.43 -4.30
N MET A 38 4.48 9.44 -5.51
CA MET A 38 3.63 10.55 -5.94
C MET A 38 2.37 10.66 -5.08
N ILE A 39 1.70 9.54 -4.83
CA ILE A 39 0.49 9.52 -4.00
C ILE A 39 0.85 9.94 -2.57
N ASP A 40 1.94 9.41 -2.01
CA ASP A 40 2.44 9.78 -0.67
C ASP A 40 2.61 11.30 -0.54
N ARG A 41 3.29 11.94 -1.49
CA ARG A 41 3.48 13.40 -1.50
C ARG A 41 2.16 14.17 -1.57
N GLU A 42 1.18 13.73 -2.36
CA GLU A 42 -0.10 14.41 -2.46
C GLU A 42 -0.97 14.23 -1.19
N VAL A 43 -0.87 13.06 -0.55
CA VAL A 43 -1.50 12.81 0.75
C VAL A 43 -0.86 13.67 1.84
N ASP A 44 0.47 13.71 1.91
CA ASP A 44 1.20 14.52 2.88
C ASP A 44 0.89 16.01 2.68
N ARG A 45 0.89 16.51 1.43
CA ARG A 45 0.48 17.88 1.11
C ARG A 45 -0.93 18.20 1.57
N LEU A 46 -1.89 17.29 1.41
CA LEU A 46 -3.26 17.51 1.89
C LEU A 46 -3.28 17.72 3.41
N TYR A 47 -2.63 16.85 4.18
CA TYR A 47 -2.62 16.95 5.64
C TYR A 47 -1.75 18.09 6.17
N MET A 48 -0.71 18.48 5.44
CA MET A 48 0.08 19.68 5.68
C MET A 48 -0.80 20.93 5.52
N ASP A 49 -1.53 21.07 4.42
CA ASP A 49 -2.39 22.25 4.22
C ASP A 49 -3.54 22.30 5.23
N LEU A 50 -4.08 21.15 5.64
CA LEU A 50 -5.04 21.07 6.74
C LEU A 50 -4.44 21.55 8.06
N SER A 51 -3.18 21.22 8.38
CA SER A 51 -2.54 21.65 9.63
C SER A 51 -2.24 23.16 9.66
N PHE A 52 -1.97 23.77 8.50
CA PHE A 52 -1.80 25.23 8.37
C PHE A 52 -3.11 26.03 8.29
N THR A 53 -4.25 25.35 8.14
CA THR A 53 -5.57 26.00 8.13
C THR A 53 -6.15 26.00 9.55
N PRO A 54 -6.68 27.12 10.08
CA PRO A 54 -7.41 27.15 11.35
C PRO A 54 -8.56 26.14 11.36
N MET A 55 -8.84 25.48 12.49
CA MET A 55 -9.81 24.39 12.55
C MET A 55 -11.20 24.79 12.02
N GLU A 56 -11.63 26.00 12.33
CA GLU A 56 -12.91 26.58 11.93
C GLU A 56 -13.00 26.78 10.41
N GLU A 57 -11.87 26.93 9.74
CA GLU A 57 -11.74 27.19 8.31
C GLU A 57 -11.43 25.93 7.48
N ARG A 58 -11.19 24.78 8.12
CA ARG A 58 -10.93 23.48 7.46
C ARG A 58 -12.19 22.90 6.81
N HIS A 59 -12.97 23.71 6.10
CA HIS A 59 -14.18 23.27 5.46
C HIS A 59 -13.89 22.26 4.35
N TYR A 60 -14.54 21.10 4.41
CA TYR A 60 -14.39 20.03 3.42
C TYR A 60 -14.38 20.52 1.96
N ARG A 61 -15.26 21.48 1.64
CA ARG A 61 -15.37 22.07 0.28
C ARG A 61 -14.05 22.61 -0.28
N LEU A 62 -13.15 23.09 0.58
CA LEU A 62 -11.84 23.65 0.18
C LEU A 62 -10.85 22.54 -0.22
N PHE A 63 -11.06 21.33 0.28
CA PHE A 63 -10.15 20.19 0.11
C PHE A 63 -10.73 19.08 -0.78
N ALA A 64 -12.03 19.11 -1.07
CA ALA A 64 -12.77 18.07 -1.80
C ALA A 64 -12.12 17.67 -3.14
N LYS A 65 -11.60 18.65 -3.90
CA LYS A 65 -10.93 18.38 -5.18
C LYS A 65 -9.69 17.50 -5.00
N ARG A 66 -8.88 17.74 -3.96
CA ARG A 66 -7.69 16.94 -3.68
C ARG A 66 -8.02 15.53 -3.22
N TYR A 67 -9.09 15.37 -2.42
CA TYR A 67 -9.60 14.03 -2.09
C TYR A 67 -9.93 13.22 -3.34
N GLN A 68 -10.60 13.83 -4.31
CA GLN A 68 -10.96 13.19 -5.58
C GLN A 68 -9.73 12.85 -6.43
N GLU A 69 -8.77 13.77 -6.54
CA GLU A 69 -7.54 13.57 -7.30
C GLU A 69 -6.70 12.43 -6.75
N VAL A 70 -6.47 12.40 -5.44
CA VAL A 70 -5.73 11.31 -4.78
C VAL A 70 -6.50 10.00 -4.87
N LEU A 71 -7.84 10.01 -4.71
CA LEU A 71 -8.66 8.80 -4.87
C LEU A 71 -8.49 8.19 -6.27
N LEU A 72 -8.45 9.02 -7.31
CA LEU A 72 -8.21 8.56 -8.68
C LEU A 72 -6.82 7.93 -8.82
N GLN A 73 -5.79 8.53 -8.22
CA GLN A 73 -4.43 8.00 -8.25
C GLN A 73 -4.32 6.65 -7.51
N ILE A 74 -4.92 6.53 -6.32
CA ILE A 74 -4.93 5.27 -5.54
C ILE A 74 -5.69 4.18 -6.32
N ARG A 75 -6.84 4.49 -6.91
CA ARG A 75 -7.56 3.52 -7.76
C ARG A 75 -6.76 3.10 -8.99
N SER A 76 -5.96 4.01 -9.55
CA SER A 76 -5.05 3.68 -10.64
C SER A 76 -3.96 2.71 -10.18
N LEU A 77 -3.38 2.94 -8.99
CA LEU A 77 -2.38 2.05 -8.39
C LEU A 77 -2.97 0.68 -8.12
N GLU A 78 -4.19 0.61 -7.56
CA GLU A 78 -4.88 -0.66 -7.26
C GLU A 78 -5.11 -1.49 -8.53
N ARG A 79 -5.60 -0.85 -9.60
CA ARG A 79 -5.74 -1.50 -10.91
C ARG A 79 -4.41 -1.99 -11.47
N ARG A 80 -3.31 -1.25 -11.29
CA ARG A 80 -1.96 -1.69 -11.69
C ARG A 80 -1.55 -2.92 -10.90
N GLN A 81 -1.67 -2.90 -9.57
CA GLN A 81 -1.27 -4.03 -8.73
C GLN A 81 -2.11 -5.29 -9.03
N LYS A 82 -3.40 -5.12 -9.35
CA LYS A 82 -4.31 -6.22 -9.74
C LYS A 82 -3.91 -6.93 -11.04
N ARG A 83 -3.31 -6.22 -11.99
CA ARG A 83 -2.86 -6.81 -13.26
C ARG A 83 -1.51 -7.52 -13.18
N ARG A 84 -0.75 -7.33 -12.10
CA ARG A 84 0.56 -7.94 -11.92
C ARG A 84 0.41 -9.35 -11.36
N GLU A 85 1.06 -10.32 -11.99
CA GLU A 85 1.09 -11.69 -11.51
C GLU A 85 1.82 -11.78 -10.16
N LYS A 86 1.36 -12.69 -9.28
CA LYS A 86 1.97 -13.00 -7.98
C LYS A 86 2.21 -11.76 -7.09
N ASN A 87 1.29 -10.80 -7.17
CA ASN A 87 1.39 -9.50 -6.51
C ASN A 87 0.33 -9.29 -5.41
N THR A 88 -0.14 -10.39 -4.82
CA THR A 88 -1.27 -10.41 -3.87
C THR A 88 -1.07 -9.49 -2.68
N GLU A 89 0.14 -9.45 -2.11
CA GLU A 89 0.43 -8.63 -0.93
C GLU A 89 0.37 -7.12 -1.26
N SER A 90 1.04 -6.69 -2.34
CA SER A 90 0.97 -5.28 -2.77
C SER A 90 -0.45 -4.86 -3.17
N LEU A 91 -1.25 -5.77 -3.77
CA LEU A 91 -2.66 -5.52 -4.03
C LEU A 91 -3.44 -5.29 -2.72
N LYS A 92 -3.25 -6.16 -1.73
CA LYS A 92 -3.92 -6.06 -0.42
C LYS A 92 -3.56 -4.75 0.29
N GLN A 93 -2.30 -4.38 0.32
CA GLN A 93 -1.84 -3.11 0.91
C GLN A 93 -2.44 -1.90 0.19
N THR A 94 -2.50 -1.94 -1.14
CA THR A 94 -3.13 -0.87 -1.93
C THR A 94 -4.64 -0.77 -1.66
N GLN A 95 -5.32 -1.90 -1.45
CA GLN A 95 -6.73 -1.93 -1.06
C GLN A 95 -6.95 -1.37 0.35
N THR A 96 -6.03 -1.64 1.29
CA THR A 96 -6.03 -1.00 2.61
C THR A 96 -5.88 0.52 2.50
N LEU A 97 -4.94 1.00 1.68
CA LEU A 97 -4.78 2.43 1.38
C LEU A 97 -6.07 3.05 0.82
N LEU A 98 -6.68 2.39 -0.16
CA LEU A 98 -7.95 2.84 -0.75
C LEU A 98 -9.07 2.92 0.29
N GLY A 99 -9.18 1.92 1.16
CA GLY A 99 -10.17 1.88 2.23
C GLY A 99 -10.01 3.03 3.22
N PHE A 100 -8.78 3.27 3.69
CA PHE A 100 -8.49 4.39 4.59
C PHE A 100 -8.79 5.75 3.93
N TRP A 101 -8.42 5.93 2.67
CA TRP A 101 -8.66 7.19 1.97
C TRP A 101 -10.15 7.51 1.84
N ILE A 102 -10.95 6.52 1.43
CA ILE A 102 -12.41 6.67 1.33
C ILE A 102 -13.03 7.00 2.69
N GLN A 103 -12.57 6.33 3.75
CA GLN A 103 -13.07 6.58 5.11
C GLN A 103 -12.72 8.00 5.59
N ASP A 104 -11.51 8.48 5.30
CA ASP A 104 -11.06 9.80 5.75
C ASP A 104 -11.74 10.94 4.98
N ASP A 105 -11.92 10.79 3.66
CA ASP A 105 -12.76 11.66 2.84
C ASP A 105 -14.17 11.75 3.43
N ALA A 106 -14.80 10.60 3.67
CA ALA A 106 -16.15 10.55 4.25
C ALA A 106 -16.21 11.18 5.65
N THR A 107 -15.17 11.01 6.47
CA THR A 107 -15.11 11.59 7.82
C THR A 107 -15.02 13.11 7.75
N HIS A 108 -14.14 13.64 6.90
CA HIS A 108 -14.01 15.08 6.73
C HIS A 108 -15.29 15.68 6.13
N LYS A 109 -15.88 15.03 5.13
CA LYS A 109 -17.16 15.43 4.54
C LYS A 109 -18.30 15.45 5.56
N LYS A 110 -18.38 14.44 6.44
CA LYS A 110 -19.41 14.34 7.48
C LYS A 110 -19.25 15.41 8.55
N ASN A 111 -18.02 15.62 9.03
CA ASN A 111 -17.75 16.54 10.13
C ASN A 111 -17.58 17.99 9.65
N ASN A 112 -17.43 18.18 8.34
CA ASN A 112 -17.09 19.42 7.65
C ASN A 112 -15.74 20.05 8.08
N THR A 113 -15.13 19.61 9.18
CA THR A 113 -13.81 20.01 9.67
C THR A 113 -13.07 18.81 10.28
N LEU A 114 -11.78 18.97 10.56
CA LEU A 114 -10.91 18.00 11.22
C LEU A 114 -10.11 18.68 12.34
N SER A 115 -10.00 18.02 13.50
CA SER A 115 -9.15 18.48 14.59
C SER A 115 -7.66 18.16 14.35
N ASP A 116 -6.78 18.88 15.04
CA ASP A 116 -5.32 18.67 14.97
C ASP A 116 -4.92 17.25 15.35
N PHE A 117 -5.61 16.67 16.34
CA PHE A 117 -5.41 15.30 16.76
C PHE A 117 -5.68 14.31 15.61
N ILE A 118 -6.78 14.51 14.88
CA ILE A 118 -7.12 13.63 13.74
C ILE A 118 -6.10 13.80 12.62
N ILE A 119 -5.72 15.04 12.29
CA ILE A 119 -4.71 15.33 11.27
C ILE A 119 -3.38 14.62 11.62
N SER A 120 -2.86 14.85 12.82
CA SER A 120 -1.60 14.24 13.29
C SER A 120 -1.65 12.70 13.26
N ARG A 121 -2.75 12.12 13.75
CA ARG A 121 -2.96 10.67 13.72
C ARG A 121 -2.94 10.13 12.29
N ARG A 122 -3.58 10.81 11.34
CA ARG A 122 -3.64 10.39 9.94
C ARG A 122 -2.31 10.56 9.22
N THR A 123 -1.61 11.67 9.40
CA THR A 123 -0.25 11.85 8.86
C THR A 123 0.66 10.70 9.30
N SER A 124 0.64 10.34 10.59
CA SER A 124 1.44 9.21 11.10
C SER A 124 0.99 7.86 10.52
N GLN A 125 -0.31 7.66 10.33
CA GLN A 125 -0.87 6.44 9.74
C GLN A 125 -0.48 6.27 8.27
N TYR A 126 -0.63 7.33 7.47
CA TYR A 126 -0.29 7.28 6.04
C TYR A 126 1.21 7.11 5.82
N ARG A 127 2.06 7.80 6.60
CA ARG A 127 3.52 7.62 6.53
C ARG A 127 3.91 6.15 6.65
N ARG A 128 3.46 5.47 7.73
CA ARG A 128 3.75 4.03 7.92
C ARG A 128 3.23 3.15 6.78
N LEU A 129 2.06 3.50 6.22
CA LEU A 129 1.47 2.72 5.14
C LEU A 129 2.24 2.89 3.83
N PHE A 130 2.68 4.12 3.52
CA PHE A 130 3.50 4.39 2.35
C PHE A 130 4.91 3.83 2.49
N ASP A 131 5.53 3.93 3.67
CA ASP A 131 6.81 3.28 3.96
C ASP A 131 6.72 1.77 3.65
N ALA A 132 5.69 1.09 4.16
CA ALA A 132 5.48 -0.33 3.89
C ALA A 132 5.25 -0.66 2.40
N LEU A 133 4.50 0.19 1.67
CA LEU A 133 4.29 0.02 0.23
C LEU A 133 5.59 0.21 -0.57
N ILE A 134 6.41 1.21 -0.21
CA ILE A 134 7.69 1.51 -0.83
C ILE A 134 8.68 0.39 -0.57
N GLU A 135 8.87 0.01 0.69
CA GLU A 135 9.75 -1.09 1.10
C GLU A 135 9.31 -2.41 0.45
N GLY A 136 8.00 -2.67 0.39
CA GLY A 136 7.42 -3.85 -0.25
C GLY A 136 7.69 -3.93 -1.75
N GLU A 137 7.77 -2.79 -2.46
CA GLU A 137 8.18 -2.78 -3.87
C GLU A 137 9.70 -2.89 -4.01
N LEU A 138 10.48 -2.20 -3.17
CA LEU A 138 11.94 -2.26 -3.22
C LEU A 138 12.50 -3.66 -2.90
N ALA A 139 11.83 -4.43 -2.04
CA ALA A 139 12.19 -5.81 -1.71
C ALA A 139 12.03 -6.80 -2.89
N LYS A 140 11.45 -6.36 -4.02
CA LYS A 140 11.28 -7.18 -5.25
C LYS A 140 12.44 -7.06 -6.24
N LYS A 141 13.43 -6.22 -5.93
CA LYS A 141 14.68 -6.08 -6.70
C LYS A 141 15.52 -7.34 -6.55
#